data_AF-A0A532B8I4-F1
#
_entry.id   AF-A0A532B8I4-F1
#
_cell.length_a   1.000
_cell.length_b   1.000
_cell.length_c   1.000
_cell.angle_alpha   90.00
_cell.angle_beta   90.00
_cell.angle_gamma   90.00
#
_symmetry.space_group_name_H-M   'P 1'
#
loop_
_entity.id
_entity.type
_entity.pdbx_description
1 polymer ?
#
loop_
_entity_poly.entity_id
_entity_poly.type
_entity_poly.pdbx_seq_one_letter_code
_entity_poly.pdbx_strand_id
1 'polypeptide(L)'
;YVCPQLSARLLADLSAQSKEPAKADGLAELTTREREILTLVAAGLSNKRIGLRLNLHEKTIKHHMTRILAKLNVSNRTEAAMTLRDATERRHPPVRDHA
;
A
#
# COMPACT_ATOMS: atom_id res chain seq x y z
N TYR A 1 -36.70 4.88 -22.05
CA TYR A 1 -37.03 4.05 -20.88
C TYR A 1 -35.90 3.04 -20.74
N VAL A 2 -34.96 3.26 -19.82
CA VAL A 2 -33.81 2.35 -19.63
C VAL A 2 -34.26 1.20 -18.75
N CYS A 3 -33.97 -0.05 -19.16
CA CYS A 3 -34.34 -1.23 -18.37
C CYS A 3 -33.63 -1.20 -17.00
N PRO A 4 -34.36 -1.33 -15.88
CA PRO A 4 -33.80 -1.16 -14.53
C PRO A 4 -32.66 -2.12 -14.20
N GLN A 5 -32.62 -3.30 -14.83
CA GLN A 5 -31.53 -4.25 -14.64
C GLN A 5 -30.22 -3.82 -15.33
N LEU A 6 -30.31 -3.05 -16.42
CA LEU A 6 -29.14 -2.54 -17.13
C LEU A 6 -28.56 -1.31 -16.40
N SER A 7 -29.43 -0.46 -15.84
CA SER A 7 -29.01 0.65 -14.96
C SER A 7 -28.33 0.16 -13.68
N ALA A 8 -28.82 -0.92 -13.07
CA ALA A 8 -28.20 -1.50 -11.87
C ALA A 8 -26.76 -2.00 -12.14
N ARG A 9 -26.52 -2.61 -13.30
CA ARG A 9 -25.18 -3.10 -13.66
C ARG A 9 -24.18 -1.99 -13.96
N LEU A 10 -24.63 -0.89 -14.58
CA LEU A 10 -23.80 0.29 -14.82
C LEU A 10 -23.43 1.02 -13.51
N LEU A 11 -24.35 1.09 -12.55
CA LEU A 11 -24.07 1.66 -11.22
C LEU A 11 -23.12 0.77 -10.39
N ALA A 12 -23.23 -0.56 -10.51
CA ALA A 12 -22.34 -1.50 -9.81
C ALA A 12 -20.89 -1.48 -10.35
N ASP A 13 -20.71 -1.30 -11.66
CA ASP A 13 -19.38 -1.21 -12.28
C ASP A 13 -18.66 0.11 -11.94
N LEU A 14 -19.41 1.22 -11.90
CA LEU A 14 -18.89 2.53 -11.49
C LEU A 14 -18.53 2.59 -9.99
N SER A 15 -19.22 1.82 -9.14
CA SER A 15 -18.88 1.71 -7.71
C SER A 15 -17.62 0.89 -7.45
N ALA A 16 -17.30 -0.11 -8.28
CA ALA A 16 -16.08 -0.91 -8.14
C ALA A 16 -14.81 -0.13 -8.53
N GLN A 17 -14.97 0.97 -9.29
CA GLN A 17 -13.88 1.79 -9.81
C GLN A 17 -13.73 3.15 -9.10
N SER A 18 -14.38 3.33 -7.95
CA SER A 18 -14.18 4.52 -7.10
C SER A 18 -12.85 4.45 -6.34
N LYS A 19 -11.76 4.48 -7.11
CA LYS A 19 -10.70 5.48 -6.98
C LYS A 19 -10.25 5.79 -5.55
N GLU A 20 -9.36 4.94 -5.01
CA GLU A 20 -8.29 5.40 -4.11
C GLU A 20 -6.93 5.43 -4.88
N PRO A 21 -6.65 6.45 -5.72
CA PRO A 21 -5.38 6.63 -6.41
C PRO A 21 -4.36 7.36 -5.51
N ALA A 22 -4.81 8.01 -4.42
CA ALA A 22 -3.94 8.82 -3.57
C ALA A 22 -2.88 7.99 -2.83
N LYS A 23 -3.20 6.75 -2.45
CA LYS A 23 -2.26 5.88 -1.71
C LYS A 23 -1.19 5.23 -2.60
N ALA A 24 -1.51 4.94 -3.86
CA ALA A 24 -0.57 4.33 -4.79
C ALA A 24 0.49 5.33 -5.30
N ASP A 25 0.13 6.63 -5.37
CA ASP A 25 1.04 7.69 -5.79
C ASP A 25 2.19 7.91 -4.77
N GLY A 26 1.86 7.91 -3.47
CA GLY A 26 2.86 8.05 -2.41
C GLY A 26 3.90 6.93 -2.39
N LEU A 27 3.59 5.72 -2.88
CA LEU A 27 4.56 4.62 -3.02
C LEU A 27 5.57 4.86 -4.15
N ALA A 28 5.16 5.57 -5.21
CA ALA A 28 6.03 5.94 -6.33
C ALA A 28 7.04 7.03 -5.93
N GLU A 29 6.67 7.91 -5.00
CA GLU A 29 7.52 8.98 -4.45
C GLU A 29 8.58 8.49 -3.43
N LEU A 30 8.53 7.21 -3.05
CA LEU A 30 9.51 6.61 -2.16
C LEU A 30 10.81 6.29 -2.91
N THR A 31 11.93 6.69 -2.32
CA THR A 31 13.26 6.27 -2.76
C THR A 31 13.43 4.76 -2.62
N THR A 32 14.42 4.18 -3.30
CA THR A 32 14.70 2.74 -3.25
C THR A 32 14.86 2.23 -1.81
N ARG A 33 15.61 2.96 -0.97
CA ARG A 33 15.78 2.61 0.45
C ARG A 33 14.47 2.69 1.24
N GLU A 34 13.65 3.71 0.99
CA GLU A 34 12.35 3.85 1.64
C GLU A 34 11.40 2.69 1.29
N ARG A 35 11.40 2.26 0.03
CA ARG A 35 10.63 1.08 -0.44
C ARG A 35 11.13 -0.21 0.19
N GLU A 36 12.43 -0.42 0.31
CA GLU A 36 12.98 -1.59 1.00
C GLU A 36 12.54 -1.63 2.47
N ILE A 37 12.67 -0.50 3.17
CA ILE A 37 12.23 -0.39 4.56
C ILE A 37 10.73 -0.69 4.67
N LEU A 38 9.90 -0.09 3.81
CA LEU A 38 8.46 -0.31 3.81
C LEU A 38 8.09 -1.77 3.51
N THR A 39 8.78 -2.42 2.58
CA THR A 39 8.61 -3.84 2.26
C THR A 39 8.87 -4.73 3.48
N LEU A 40 9.97 -4.46 4.20
CA LEU A 40 10.29 -5.19 5.42
C LEU A 40 9.30 -4.92 6.55
N VAL A 41 8.76 -3.70 6.65
CA VAL A 41 7.69 -3.36 7.60
C VAL A 41 6.40 -4.11 7.27
N ALA A 42 6.03 -4.20 6.00
CA ALA A 42 4.84 -4.91 5.53
C ALA A 42 4.94 -6.43 5.72
N ALA A 43 6.16 -6.97 5.71
CA ALA A 43 6.49 -8.33 6.10
C ALA A 43 6.46 -8.55 7.64
N GLY A 44 6.15 -7.51 8.44
CA GLY A 44 5.99 -7.61 9.89
C GLY A 44 7.30 -7.53 10.68
N LEU A 45 8.43 -7.16 10.05
CA LEU A 45 9.69 -7.03 10.79
C LEU A 45 9.68 -5.83 11.75
N SER A 46 10.39 -5.97 12.87
CA SER A 46 10.65 -4.87 13.81
C SER A 46 11.78 -3.98 13.32
N ASN A 47 11.79 -2.70 13.71
CA ASN A 47 12.82 -1.73 13.32
C ASN A 47 14.26 -2.22 13.61
N LYS A 48 14.46 -2.92 14.73
CA LYS A 48 15.75 -3.57 15.06
C LYS A 48 16.17 -4.60 14.01
N ARG A 49 15.26 -5.47 13.55
CA ARG A 49 15.56 -6.49 12.52
C ARG A 49 15.75 -5.86 11.14
N ILE A 50 14.99 -4.83 10.82
CA ILE A 50 15.16 -4.05 9.59
C ILE A 50 16.54 -3.40 9.57
N GLY A 51 16.94 -2.79 10.69
CA GLY A 51 18.27 -2.22 10.88
C GLY A 51 19.38 -3.25 10.67
N LEU A 52 19.26 -4.44 11.26
CA LEU A 52 20.23 -5.52 11.06
C LEU A 52 20.34 -5.95 9.59
N ARG A 53 19.24 -6.02 8.84
CA ARG A 53 19.26 -6.36 7.41
C ARG A 53 19.91 -5.29 6.54
N LEU A 54 19.64 -4.02 6.85
CA LEU A 54 20.12 -2.89 6.06
C LEU A 54 21.46 -2.33 6.56
N ASN A 55 22.09 -2.96 7.57
CA ASN A 55 23.26 -2.42 8.30
C ASN A 55 23.03 -0.98 8.80
N LEU A 56 21.84 -0.72 9.36
CA LEU A 56 21.41 0.58 9.90
C LEU A 56 21.02 0.47 11.37
N HIS A 57 21.20 1.57 12.10
CA HIS A 57 20.68 1.69 13.46
C HIS A 57 19.16 1.86 13.48
N GLU A 58 18.52 1.37 14.56
CA GLU A 58 17.07 1.52 14.78
C GLU A 58 16.63 2.99 14.69
N LYS A 59 17.44 3.92 15.22
CA LYS A 59 17.16 5.36 15.18
C LYS A 59 17.05 5.87 13.74
N THR A 60 17.91 5.39 12.85
CA THR A 60 17.88 5.73 11.42
C THR A 60 16.63 5.17 10.76
N ILE A 61 16.23 3.94 11.10
CA ILE A 61 14.97 3.35 10.60
C ILE A 61 13.77 4.18 11.06
N LYS A 62 13.72 4.62 12.32
CA LYS A 62 12.65 5.51 12.83
C LYS A 62 12.58 6.82 12.04
N HIS A 63 13.73 7.44 11.76
CA HIS A 63 13.79 8.66 10.95
C HIS A 63 13.27 8.43 9.52
N HIS A 64 13.68 7.34 8.87
CA HIS A 64 13.13 6.97 7.56
C HIS A 64 11.63 6.68 7.64
N MET A 65 11.15 6.01 8.69
CA MET A 65 9.73 5.74 8.90
C MET A 65 8.91 7.03 8.97
N THR A 66 9.35 8.03 9.72
CA THR A 66 8.65 9.34 9.77
C THR A 66 8.54 9.97 8.38
N ARG A 67 9.59 9.91 7.57
CA ARG A 67 9.58 10.44 6.19
C ARG A 67 8.66 9.64 5.27
N ILE A 68 8.67 8.31 5.39
CA ILE A 68 7.80 7.39 4.64
C ILE A 68 6.33 7.65 4.97
N LEU A 69 5.99 7.76 6.26
CA LEU A 69 4.64 8.06 6.74
C LEU A 69 4.16 9.42 6.20
N ALA A 70 5.01 10.44 6.27
CA ALA A 70 4.71 11.76 5.72
C ALA A 70 4.45 11.73 4.20
N LYS A 71 5.28 11.01 3.44
CA LYS A 71 5.12 10.84 1.98
C LYS A 71 3.88 10.06 1.60
N LEU A 72 3.56 9.01 2.33
CA LEU A 72 2.36 8.19 2.12
C LEU A 72 1.08 8.85 2.66
N ASN A 73 1.22 9.97 3.37
CA ASN A 73 0.13 10.67 4.07
C ASN A 73 -0.64 9.76 5.05
N VAL A 74 0.07 8.85 5.71
CA VAL A 74 -0.49 7.91 6.70
C VAL A 74 0.10 8.18 8.08
N SER A 75 -0.68 7.93 9.13
CA SER A 75 -0.22 8.18 10.50
C SER A 75 0.45 6.95 11.12
N ASN A 76 0.03 5.75 10.72
CA ASN A 76 0.48 4.51 11.36
C ASN A 76 1.30 3.61 10.43
N ARG A 77 2.29 2.89 11.02
CA ARG A 77 3.07 1.85 10.31
C ARG A 77 2.18 0.75 9.70
N THR A 78 1.04 0.48 10.33
CA THR A 78 0.09 -0.53 9.87
C THR A 78 -0.61 -0.05 8.61
N GLU A 79 -1.03 1.21 8.55
CA GLU A 79 -1.60 1.81 7.34
C GLU A 79 -0.57 1.82 6.21
N ALA A 80 0.68 2.18 6.49
CA ALA A 80 1.75 2.12 5.50
C ALA A 80 1.95 0.70 4.94
N ALA A 81 1.92 -0.32 5.80
CA ALA A 81 2.00 -1.73 5.39
C ALA A 81 0.78 -2.17 4.56
N MET A 82 -0.43 -1.71 4.93
CA MET A 82 -1.66 -1.98 4.19
C MET A 82 -1.62 -1.34 2.80
N THR A 83 -1.15 -0.09 2.70
CA THR A 83 -0.97 0.61 1.43
C THR A 83 -0.03 -0.16 0.48
N LEU A 84 1.09 -0.69 1.00
CA LEU A 84 1.96 -1.54 0.18
C LEU A 84 1.26 -2.83 -0.25
N ARG A 85 0.55 -3.51 0.65
CA ARG A 85 -0.18 -4.75 0.33
C ARG A 85 -1.22 -4.53 -0.75
N ASP A 86 -2.08 -3.52 -0.59
CA ASP A 86 -3.07 -3.13 -1.59
C ASP A 86 -2.40 -2.83 -2.95
N ALA A 87 -1.26 -2.14 -2.97
CA ALA A 87 -0.53 -1.88 -4.20
C ALA A 87 0.07 -3.15 -4.84
N THR A 88 0.53 -4.11 -4.04
CA THR A 88 1.01 -5.41 -4.56
C THR A 88 -0.13 -6.29 -5.05
N GLU A 89 -1.28 -6.26 -4.38
CA GLU A 89 -2.48 -7.01 -4.76
C GLU A 89 -3.14 -6.42 -5.99
N ARG A 90 -3.16 -5.09 -6.18
CA ARG A 90 -3.65 -4.47 -7.44
C ARG A 90 -2.77 -4.79 -8.65
N ARG A 91 -1.49 -5.10 -8.44
CA ARG A 91 -0.57 -5.56 -9.51
C ARG A 91 -0.72 -7.04 -9.85
N HIS A 92 -1.39 -7.82 -9.00
CA HIS A 92 -1.73 -9.21 -9.27
C HIS A 92 -3.23 -9.27 -9.56
N PRO A 93 -3.70 -9.46 -10.81
CA PRO A 93 -5.12 -9.69 -11.03
C PRO A 93 -5.55 -10.79 -10.05
N PRO A 94 -6.65 -10.63 -9.29
CA PRO A 94 -7.08 -11.67 -8.40
C PRO A 94 -7.32 -12.89 -9.28
N VAL A 95 -6.45 -13.89 -9.17
CA VAL A 95 -6.77 -15.24 -9.58
C VAL A 95 -7.86 -15.62 -8.60
N ARG A 96 -9.09 -15.24 -8.93
CA ARG A 96 -10.32 -15.78 -8.37
C ARG A 96 -10.29 -17.23 -8.80
N ASP A 97 -9.52 -18.02 -8.07
CA ASP A 97 -9.62 -19.46 -8.12
C ASP A 97 -11.01 -19.82 -7.58
N HIS A 98 -11.76 -20.46 -8.45
CA HIS A 98 -13.10 -20.96 -8.20
C HIS A 98 -13.05 -22.13 -7.21
N ALA A 99 -13.91 -22.09 -6.20
CA ALA A 99 -14.61 -23.27 -5.68
C ALA A 99 -15.89 -22.82 -4.97
#